data_AF-A0A350YQF2-F1
#
_entry.id   AF-A0A350YQF2-F1
#
_cell.length_a   1.000
_cell.length_b   1.000
_cell.length_c   1.000
_cell.angle_alpha   90.00
_cell.angle_beta   90.00
_cell.angle_gamma   90.00
#
_symmetry.space_group_name_H-M   'P 1'
#
loop_
_entity.id
_entity.type
_entity.pdbx_description
1 polymer ?
#
loop_
_entity_poly.entity_id
_entity_poly.type
_entity_poly.pdbx_seq_one_letter_code
_entity_poly.pdbx_strand_id
1 'polypeptide(L)'
;TDKKKQTSKSKGNIKDLKEYSGYYSDLPWASEIYISAWNDNLVSFALPSESPVKSMSFFKYIEGDTFRRIRDDGELGETLVFERNPKGEVINFIQHNNYSKKIK
;
A
#
# COMPACT_ATOMS: atom_id res chain seq x y z
N THR A 1 11.10 42.45 -9.40
CA THR A 1 10.63 41.50 -10.42
C THR A 1 10.28 40.19 -9.74
N ASP A 2 8.97 39.98 -9.65
CA ASP A 2 8.20 38.74 -9.55
C ASP A 2 8.73 37.49 -8.84
N LYS A 3 8.06 37.23 -7.71
CA LYS A 3 7.75 35.91 -7.15
C LYS A 3 7.30 34.92 -8.24
N LYS A 4 7.87 33.71 -8.23
CA LYS A 4 7.13 32.46 -8.48
C LYS A 4 8.00 31.26 -8.11
N LYS A 5 7.59 30.24 -7.38
CA LYS A 5 6.46 29.96 -6.48
C LYS A 5 6.85 28.59 -5.93
N GLN A 6 7.27 28.54 -4.67
CA GLN A 6 7.25 27.33 -3.87
C GLN A 6 5.89 26.65 -4.12
N THR A 7 5.89 25.51 -4.81
CA THR A 7 4.71 24.65 -4.87
C THR A 7 4.64 23.85 -3.58
N SER A 8 4.16 24.52 -2.54
CA SER A 8 3.46 23.90 -1.44
C SER A 8 2.23 23.16 -1.99
N LYS A 9 2.34 21.85 -2.25
CA LYS A 9 1.20 20.95 -2.41
C LYS A 9 1.02 20.21 -1.08
N SER A 10 0.02 20.67 -0.31
CA SER A 10 -0.67 19.99 0.80
C SER A 10 0.17 19.10 1.73
N LYS A 11 0.77 19.69 2.76
CA LYS A 11 1.18 19.01 4.00
C LYS A 11 -0.04 18.67 4.87
N GLY A 12 -0.99 17.92 4.34
CA GLY A 12 -1.97 17.20 5.18
C GLY A 12 -1.36 15.84 5.46
N ASN A 13 -0.97 15.57 6.71
CA ASN A 13 -0.44 14.29 7.23
C ASN A 13 -0.13 13.25 6.14
N ILE A 14 0.98 13.40 5.42
CA ILE A 14 1.48 12.32 4.56
C ILE A 14 1.92 11.25 5.55
N LYS A 15 1.03 10.31 5.83
CA LYS A 15 1.33 9.15 6.67
C LYS A 15 2.55 8.48 6.07
N ASP A 16 3.54 8.16 6.90
CA ASP A 16 4.77 7.55 6.40
C ASP A 16 4.41 6.18 5.81
N LEU A 17 4.37 6.11 4.48
CA LEU A 17 3.97 4.91 3.75
C LEU A 17 4.91 3.72 4.07
N LYS A 18 6.10 4.00 4.60
CA LYS A 18 7.06 2.98 5.02
C LYS A 18 6.54 2.11 6.16
N GLU A 19 5.63 2.59 7.00
CA GLU A 19 5.04 1.80 8.09
C GLU A 19 4.30 0.54 7.59
N TYR A 20 3.74 0.64 6.39
CA TYR A 20 3.02 -0.45 5.72
C TYR A 20 3.94 -1.39 4.94
N SER A 21 5.23 -1.04 4.82
CA SER A 21 6.17 -1.84 4.07
C SER A 21 6.50 -3.12 4.84
N GLY A 22 6.61 -4.24 4.13
CA GLY A 22 6.94 -5.53 4.72
C GLY A 22 6.43 -6.71 3.92
N TYR A 23 6.61 -7.89 4.49
CA TYR A 23 6.15 -9.15 3.93
C TYR A 23 4.88 -9.58 4.65
N TYR A 24 3.92 -10.05 3.89
CA TYR A 24 2.62 -10.50 4.37
C TYR A 24 2.38 -11.94 3.88
N SER A 25 1.89 -12.80 4.76
CA SER A 25 1.44 -14.15 4.40
C SER A 25 0.13 -14.04 3.64
N ASP A 26 0.05 -14.68 2.46
CA ASP A 26 -1.16 -14.75 1.64
C ASP A 26 -1.76 -16.16 1.57
N LEU A 27 -1.37 -17.01 2.51
CA LEU A 27 -1.92 -18.37 2.63
C LEU A 27 -3.43 -18.34 2.93
N PRO A 28 -4.21 -19.24 2.31
CA PRO A 28 -3.77 -20.35 1.44
C PRO A 28 -3.68 -19.99 -0.05
N TRP A 29 -3.94 -18.74 -0.43
CA TRP A 29 -4.08 -18.31 -1.84
C TRP A 29 -2.74 -18.22 -2.56
N ALA A 30 -1.73 -17.69 -1.90
CA ALA A 30 -0.36 -17.64 -2.38
C ALA A 30 0.63 -17.84 -1.23
N SER A 31 1.93 -17.65 -1.49
CA SER A 31 2.96 -17.77 -0.47
C SER A 31 3.10 -16.46 0.31
N GLU A 32 3.68 -15.43 -0.31
CA GLU A 32 3.94 -14.15 0.35
C GLU A 32 3.51 -12.99 -0.57
N ILE A 33 3.14 -11.86 0.01
CA ILE A 33 3.00 -10.57 -0.68
C ILE A 33 4.00 -9.62 -0.06
N TYR A 34 4.79 -8.96 -0.90
CA TYR A 34 5.61 -7.83 -0.46
C TYR A 34 4.89 -6.53 -0.75
N ILE A 35 4.81 -5.65 0.25
CA ILE A 35 4.30 -4.28 0.12
C ILE A 35 5.43 -3.31 0.40
N SER A 36 5.53 -2.24 -0.40
CA SER A 36 6.47 -1.15 -0.18
C SER A 36 5.92 0.21 -0.61
N ALA A 37 6.50 1.28 -0.06
CA ALA A 37 6.24 2.63 -0.50
C ALA A 37 6.91 2.91 -1.86
N TRP A 38 6.17 3.48 -2.80
CA TRP A 38 6.67 3.94 -4.10
C TRP A 38 6.06 5.29 -4.45
N ASN A 39 6.88 6.35 -4.40
CA ASN A 39 6.42 7.74 -4.48
C ASN A 39 5.30 8.00 -3.47
N ASP A 40 4.14 8.45 -3.94
CA ASP A 40 2.96 8.75 -3.11
C ASP A 40 1.99 7.56 -2.96
N ASN A 41 2.37 6.37 -3.42
CA ASN A 41 1.54 5.16 -3.44
C ASN A 41 2.21 4.01 -2.69
N LEU A 42 1.44 2.97 -2.42
CA LEU A 42 1.99 1.64 -2.14
C LEU A 42 2.09 0.84 -3.43
N VAL A 43 3.08 -0.03 -3.50
CA VAL A 43 3.18 -1.10 -4.49
C VAL A 43 3.11 -2.44 -3.76
N SER A 44 2.37 -3.40 -4.31
CA SER A 44 2.38 -4.79 -3.86
C SER A 44 2.67 -5.75 -5.00
N PHE A 45 3.27 -6.89 -4.69
CA PHE A 45 3.40 -8.02 -5.61
C PHE A 45 3.58 -9.32 -4.83
N ALA A 46 3.09 -10.42 -5.40
CA ALA A 46 3.26 -11.75 -4.83
C ALA A 46 4.71 -12.25 -4.98
N LEU A 47 5.14 -13.09 -4.05
CA LEU A 47 6.41 -13.79 -4.03
C LEU A 47 6.18 -15.30 -3.80
N PRO A 48 6.98 -16.17 -4.44
CA PRO A 48 7.91 -15.84 -5.51
C PRO A 48 7.18 -15.36 -6.77
N SER A 49 7.86 -14.61 -7.64
CA SER A 49 7.32 -14.15 -8.92
C SER A 49 8.37 -14.25 -10.02
N GLU A 50 7.98 -14.86 -11.14
CA GLU A 50 8.80 -14.94 -12.36
C GLU A 50 9.03 -13.55 -12.98
N SER A 51 8.15 -12.59 -12.70
CA SER A 51 8.28 -11.21 -13.16
C SER A 51 7.62 -10.25 -12.18
N PRO A 52 8.36 -9.77 -11.16
CA PRO A 52 7.83 -8.89 -10.13
C PRO A 52 7.13 -7.67 -10.72
N VAL A 53 7.74 -7.04 -11.74
CA VAL A 53 7.20 -5.85 -12.44
C VAL A 53 5.82 -6.11 -13.04
N LYS A 54 5.60 -7.28 -13.66
CA LYS A 54 4.29 -7.61 -14.25
C LYS A 54 3.23 -7.95 -13.19
N SER A 55 3.65 -8.36 -12.00
CA SER A 55 2.76 -8.66 -10.87
C SER A 55 2.51 -7.46 -9.93
N MET A 56 3.06 -6.28 -10.24
CA MET A 56 2.89 -5.10 -9.40
C MET A 56 1.45 -4.58 -9.46
N SER A 57 0.87 -4.35 -8.29
CA SER A 57 -0.35 -3.56 -8.11
C SER A 57 -0.02 -2.31 -7.32
N PHE A 58 -0.55 -1.16 -7.75
CA PHE A 58 -0.35 0.11 -7.05
C PHE A 58 -1.61 0.50 -6.27
N PHE A 59 -1.42 1.13 -5.12
CA PHE A 59 -2.51 1.54 -4.24
C PHE A 59 -2.36 2.99 -3.83
N LYS A 60 -3.43 3.76 -4.03
CA LYS A 60 -3.54 5.16 -3.65
C LYS A 60 -4.06 5.25 -2.21
N TYR A 61 -3.44 6.12 -1.42
CA TYR A 61 -3.95 6.48 -0.09
C TYR A 61 -5.32 7.16 -0.18
N ILE A 62 -6.24 6.77 0.71
CA ILE A 62 -7.56 7.40 0.85
C ILE A 62 -7.64 8.16 2.17
N GLU A 63 -7.64 7.44 3.29
CA GLU A 63 -7.70 7.99 4.64
C GLU A 63 -7.27 6.94 5.67
N GLY A 64 -6.81 7.36 6.86
CA GLY A 64 -6.47 6.44 7.94
C GLY A 64 -5.46 5.35 7.53
N ASP A 65 -5.88 4.09 7.59
CA ASP A 65 -5.14 2.90 7.13
C ASP A 65 -5.74 2.28 5.86
N THR A 66 -6.54 3.06 5.12
CA THR A 66 -7.29 2.63 3.94
C THR A 66 -6.65 3.14 2.65
N PHE A 67 -6.49 2.22 1.72
CA PHE A 67 -5.98 2.44 0.37
C PHE A 67 -6.95 1.86 -0.65
N ARG A 68 -6.83 2.28 -1.91
CA ARG A 68 -7.54 1.66 -3.04
C ARG A 68 -6.59 1.38 -4.18
N ARG A 69 -6.75 0.22 -4.82
CA ARG A 69 -5.95 -0.16 -6.00
C ARG A 69 -6.15 0.87 -7.11
N ILE A 70 -5.07 1.16 -7.84
CA ILE A 70 -5.11 1.88 -9.12
C ILE A 70 -5.16 0.80 -10.20
N ARG A 71 -6.25 0.76 -10.96
CA ARG A 71 -6.44 -0.20 -12.06
C ARG A 71 -5.73 0.27 -13.33
N ASP A 72 -5.69 -0.60 -14.34
CA ASP A 72 -5.04 -0.33 -15.62
C ASP A 72 -5.69 0.83 -16.39
N ASP A 73 -6.99 1.07 -16.16
CA ASP A 73 -7.75 2.21 -16.68
C ASP A 73 -7.54 3.52 -15.87
N GLY A 74 -6.76 3.46 -14.79
CA GLY A 74 -6.51 4.58 -13.88
C GLY A 74 -7.60 4.81 -12.83
N GLU A 75 -8.71 4.07 -12.89
CA GLU A 75 -9.80 4.19 -11.91
C GLU A 75 -9.44 3.50 -10.58
N LEU A 76 -10.10 3.95 -9.52
CA LEU A 76 -9.91 3.36 -8.20
C LEU A 76 -10.68 2.04 -8.09
N GLY A 77 -9.96 1.01 -7.69
CA GLY A 77 -10.46 -0.34 -7.51
C GLY A 77 -10.81 -0.71 -6.08
N GLU A 78 -10.59 -1.97 -5.75
CA GLU A 78 -10.85 -2.56 -4.44
C GLU A 78 -10.06 -1.88 -3.33
N THR A 79 -10.59 -1.98 -2.11
CA THR A 79 -9.98 -1.45 -0.89
C THR A 79 -8.91 -2.40 -0.37
N LEU A 80 -7.84 -1.83 0.15
CA LEU A 80 -6.83 -2.49 0.96
C LEU A 80 -6.75 -1.73 2.29
N VAL A 81 -7.06 -2.40 3.40
CA VAL A 81 -7.15 -1.79 4.73
C VAL A 81 -6.14 -2.45 5.65
N PHE A 82 -5.28 -1.68 6.30
CA PHE A 82 -4.35 -2.21 7.30
C PHE A 82 -4.96 -2.16 8.70
N GLU A 83 -4.67 -3.19 9.51
CA GLU A 83 -4.97 -3.17 10.93
C GLU A 83 -3.70 -2.98 11.75
N ARG A 84 -3.85 -2.29 12.88
CA ARG A 84 -2.76 -2.03 13.82
C ARG A 84 -3.05 -2.65 15.17
N ASN A 85 -1.99 -3.04 15.87
CA ASN A 85 -2.08 -3.41 17.28
C ASN A 85 -2.20 -2.17 18.19
N PRO A 86 -2.42 -2.32 19.51
CA PRO A 86 -2.51 -1.18 20.44
C PRO A 86 -1.25 -0.31 20.55
N LYS A 87 -0.09 -0.79 20.08
CA LYS A 87 1.16 -0.01 20.00
C LYS A 87 1.25 0.81 18.72
N GLY A 88 0.28 0.69 17.82
CA GLY A 88 0.25 1.37 16.53
C GLY A 88 1.01 0.65 15.41
N GLU A 89 1.47 -0.59 15.63
CA GLU A 89 2.22 -1.36 14.64
C GLU A 89 1.26 -2.08 13.67
N VAL A 90 1.54 -2.02 12.37
CA VAL A 90 0.77 -2.75 11.34
C VAL A 90 0.96 -4.25 11.51
N ILE A 91 -0.13 -5.00 11.65
CA ILE A 91 -0.10 -6.45 11.91
C ILE A 91 -0.70 -7.29 10.79
N ASN A 92 -1.59 -6.75 9.98
CA ASN A 92 -2.16 -7.40 8.80
C ASN A 92 -2.70 -6.35 7.83
N PHE A 93 -3.12 -6.80 6.64
CA PHE A 93 -4.09 -6.08 5.83
C PHE A 93 -5.28 -6.96 5.47
N ILE A 94 -6.35 -6.31 5.05
CA ILE A 94 -7.59 -6.93 4.59
C ILE A 94 -7.84 -6.48 3.14
N GLN A 95 -8.04 -7.45 2.26
CA GLN A 95 -8.47 -7.23 0.88
C GLN A 95 -9.46 -8.34 0.49
N HIS A 96 -10.60 -7.97 -0.11
CA HIS A 96 -11.67 -8.92 -0.45
C HIS A 96 -12.11 -9.83 0.73
N ASN A 97 -12.14 -9.28 1.95
CA ASN A 97 -12.40 -10.02 3.20
C ASN A 97 -11.37 -11.12 3.55
N ASN A 98 -10.24 -11.19 2.85
CA ASN A 98 -9.11 -12.05 3.22
C ASN A 98 -8.13 -11.27 4.07
N TYR A 99 -7.59 -11.94 5.10
CA TYR A 99 -6.57 -11.40 5.98
C TYR A 99 -5.20 -11.88 5.53
N SER A 100 -4.28 -10.94 5.33
CA SER A 100 -2.88 -11.25 5.06
C SER A 100 -2.03 -10.72 6.21
N LYS A 101 -1.47 -11.62 7.01
CA LYS A 101 -0.73 -11.28 8.24
C LYS A 101 0.68 -10.80 7.92
N LYS A 102 1.14 -9.70 8.55
CA LYS A 102 2.53 -9.25 8.45
C LYS A 102 3.47 -10.27 9.11
N ILE A 103 4.53 -10.66 8.40
CA ILE A 103 5.49 -11.68 8.83
C ILE A 103 6.92 -11.14 8.94
N LYS A 104 7.27 -10.06 8.24
CA LYS A 104 8.58 -9.38 8.30
C LYS A 104 8.42 -7.88 8.05
#